data_AF-A0A1H1KWR5-F1
#
_entry.id   AF-A0A1H1KWR5-F1
#
_cell.length_a   1.000
_cell.length_b   1.000
_cell.length_c   1.000
_cell.angle_alpha   90.00
_cell.angle_beta   90.00
_cell.angle_gamma   90.00
#
_symmetry.space_group_name_H-M   'P 1'
#
loop_
_entity.id
_entity.type
_entity.pdbx_description
1 polymer ?
#
loop_
_entity_poly.entity_id
_entity_poly.type
_entity_poly.pdbx_seq_one_letter_code
_entity_poly.pdbx_strand_id
1 'polypeptide(L)'
;MKKIILLLIIILLYGCSQDETTLPEIQPELPSIETVDIKNIGKNSATIKANISNSGGAEIISRGICWSTSPNPSLDNDYIRNGIGTGSFECTMNDLTENTTYFVKAFATNEAGIIFGNQLNFSTERSIVNNFVGDVQLNSQQEVDDFGAKEYSRITGNLHIGNLSYRTNITNLNALNTLKFVNKDVIIMNNPDLESFSGLENLKEIGYNLSIAYHKNLINISSLNNITTIGMYLHIANNTKLEEISAFSNMTSVGGIDIEYNEGLLNINGLENITTLNEYLIIEENASITNIDGVRNITSVENGFMVIGNANLTDIDGLKLSSARQIKIASNDNLKNIDGLKNIQNIKVIGISRNASLESIEGLKNISSTDVLSISNNPKLMNLDPLLNLHSIEKSLYIINSPIENLNSFKNLTNIGNEHVHIYENKFLADFCGLELGILNDYSGWYKVEENAYNPSLEDLNDGNCANL
;
A
#
# COMPACT_ATOMS: atom_id res chain seq x y z
N MET A 1 -97.92 -44.72 -76.54
CA MET A 1 -97.20 -43.75 -77.39
C MET A 1 -95.93 -43.31 -76.65
N LYS A 2 -94.76 -43.35 -77.34
CA LYS A 2 -93.44 -42.73 -77.05
C LYS A 2 -92.80 -43.03 -75.66
N LYS A 3 -91.76 -43.88 -75.54
CA LYS A 3 -90.30 -43.73 -75.83
C LYS A 3 -89.56 -42.63 -75.04
N ILE A 4 -88.37 -43.03 -74.52
CA ILE A 4 -87.12 -42.30 -74.10
C ILE A 4 -86.77 -42.73 -72.66
N ILE A 5 -85.81 -43.62 -72.33
CA ILE A 5 -84.35 -43.79 -72.57
C ILE A 5 -83.47 -42.66 -72.00
N LEU A 6 -82.79 -42.90 -70.86
CA LEU A 6 -81.36 -42.63 -70.54
C LEU A 6 -81.09 -43.08 -69.07
N LEU A 7 -80.50 -44.25 -68.77
CA LEU A 7 -79.09 -44.66 -68.70
C LEU A 7 -78.24 -44.02 -67.56
N LEU A 8 -77.61 -44.93 -66.77
CA LEU A 8 -76.45 -44.78 -65.84
C LEU A 8 -76.78 -44.19 -64.45
N ILE A 9 -76.28 -44.68 -63.30
CA ILE A 9 -75.10 -45.49 -62.96
C ILE A 9 -75.45 -46.48 -61.81
N ILE A 10 -74.96 -47.72 -61.91
CA ILE A 10 -74.90 -48.75 -60.86
C ILE A 10 -73.69 -48.49 -59.94
N ILE A 11 -73.83 -48.60 -58.61
CA ILE A 11 -72.88 -49.28 -57.71
C ILE A 11 -73.61 -49.59 -56.38
N LEU A 12 -73.72 -50.89 -56.08
CA LEU A 12 -74.02 -51.43 -54.75
C LEU A 12 -72.74 -51.37 -53.92
N LEU A 13 -72.78 -50.71 -52.76
CA LEU A 13 -71.82 -50.94 -51.68
C LEU A 13 -72.56 -50.98 -50.32
N TYR A 14 -72.48 -52.14 -49.69
CA TYR A 14 -72.50 -52.30 -48.24
C TYR A 14 -71.40 -51.42 -47.63
N GLY A 15 -71.71 -50.68 -46.56
CA GLY A 15 -70.71 -49.92 -45.79
C GLY A 15 -71.33 -49.40 -44.49
N CYS A 16 -71.22 -50.19 -43.41
CA CYS A 16 -70.42 -49.90 -42.22
C CYS A 16 -70.88 -48.68 -41.41
N SER A 17 -71.34 -48.96 -40.19
CA SER A 17 -71.44 -48.00 -39.09
C SER A 17 -70.13 -47.24 -38.95
N GLN A 18 -70.20 -45.92 -39.02
CA GLN A 18 -69.26 -45.10 -38.27
C GLN A 18 -70.10 -44.33 -37.27
N ASP A 19 -70.20 -44.91 -36.07
CA ASP A 19 -70.12 -44.10 -34.87
C ASP A 19 -68.85 -43.25 -35.03
N GLU A 20 -69.01 -41.94 -35.17
CA GLU A 20 -67.92 -41.03 -34.86
C GLU A 20 -67.62 -41.22 -33.38
N THR A 21 -66.66 -42.08 -33.08
CA THR A 21 -65.98 -42.05 -31.80
C THR A 21 -65.30 -40.70 -31.70
N THR A 22 -65.97 -39.72 -31.10
CA THR A 22 -65.30 -38.58 -30.48
C THR A 22 -64.35 -39.18 -29.46
N LEU A 23 -63.04 -39.16 -29.77
CA LEU A 23 -62.00 -39.50 -28.81
C LEU A 23 -62.29 -38.69 -27.53
N PRO A 24 -62.25 -39.30 -26.32
CA PRO A 24 -62.46 -38.56 -25.10
C PRO A 24 -61.46 -37.41 -25.04
N GLU A 25 -61.96 -36.19 -24.87
CA GLU A 25 -61.14 -35.00 -24.67
C GLU A 25 -60.37 -35.21 -23.36
N ILE A 26 -59.08 -35.52 -23.45
CA ILE A 26 -58.21 -35.76 -22.29
C ILE A 26 -58.02 -34.41 -21.62
N GLN A 27 -58.71 -34.19 -20.51
CA GLN A 27 -58.51 -33.00 -19.70
C GLN A 27 -57.08 -33.01 -19.13
N PRO A 28 -56.35 -31.91 -19.26
CA PRO A 28 -54.99 -31.79 -18.76
C PRO A 28 -54.97 -31.89 -17.22
N GLU A 29 -53.99 -32.60 -16.69
CA GLU A 29 -53.71 -32.69 -15.25
C GLU A 29 -52.59 -31.71 -14.87
N LEU A 30 -52.40 -31.45 -13.57
CA LEU A 30 -51.25 -30.67 -13.11
C LEU A 30 -49.93 -31.39 -13.48
N PRO A 31 -48.85 -30.65 -13.78
CA PRO A 31 -47.58 -31.26 -14.10
C PRO A 31 -46.94 -31.93 -12.88
N SER A 32 -45.96 -32.79 -13.10
CA SER A 32 -45.16 -33.41 -12.03
C SER A 32 -43.81 -32.72 -11.93
N ILE A 33 -43.56 -32.02 -10.82
CA ILE A 33 -42.33 -31.24 -10.58
C ILE A 33 -41.69 -31.62 -9.24
N GLU A 34 -40.35 -31.63 -9.22
CA GLU A 34 -39.52 -31.87 -8.05
C GLU A 34 -38.48 -30.75 -7.89
N THR A 35 -38.28 -30.30 -6.65
CA THR A 35 -37.13 -29.48 -6.25
C THR A 35 -36.02 -30.45 -5.88
N VAL A 36 -35.06 -30.63 -6.79
CA VAL A 36 -34.13 -31.77 -6.78
C VAL A 36 -32.98 -31.56 -5.81
N ASP A 37 -32.26 -30.43 -5.90
CA ASP A 37 -31.03 -30.22 -5.14
C ASP A 37 -30.68 -28.73 -4.99
N ILE A 38 -29.81 -28.41 -4.03
CA ILE A 38 -29.25 -27.09 -3.78
C ILE A 38 -27.72 -27.19 -3.83
N LYS A 39 -27.09 -26.38 -4.69
CA LYS A 39 -25.63 -26.36 -4.89
C LYS A 39 -25.09 -24.94 -4.86
N ASN A 40 -23.76 -24.81 -4.81
CA ASN A 40 -23.05 -23.53 -4.86
C ASN A 40 -23.61 -22.51 -3.85
N ILE A 41 -23.87 -22.95 -2.62
CA ILE A 41 -24.35 -22.08 -1.55
C ILE A 41 -23.21 -21.13 -1.18
N GLY A 42 -23.36 -19.85 -1.47
CA GLY A 42 -22.45 -18.79 -1.09
C GLY A 42 -23.04 -17.89 0.00
N LYS A 43 -22.38 -16.75 0.23
CA LYS A 43 -22.82 -15.75 1.22
C LYS A 43 -24.13 -15.04 0.84
N ASN A 44 -24.35 -14.82 -0.45
CA ASN A 44 -25.50 -14.11 -0.99
C ASN A 44 -26.14 -14.81 -2.20
N SER A 45 -25.82 -16.09 -2.42
CA SER A 45 -26.30 -16.84 -3.58
C SER A 45 -26.45 -18.33 -3.30
N ALA A 46 -27.27 -18.99 -4.12
CA ALA A 46 -27.37 -20.44 -4.18
C ALA A 46 -27.96 -20.87 -5.53
N THR A 47 -27.59 -22.04 -6.03
CA THR A 47 -28.14 -22.61 -7.26
C THR A 47 -29.12 -23.74 -6.92
N ILE A 48 -30.36 -23.61 -7.39
CA ILE A 48 -31.43 -24.58 -7.18
C ILE A 48 -31.63 -25.40 -8.44
N LYS A 49 -31.53 -26.71 -8.32
CA LYS A 49 -31.84 -27.64 -9.41
C LYS A 49 -33.25 -28.19 -9.25
N ALA A 50 -34.01 -28.22 -10.33
CA ALA A 50 -35.36 -28.74 -10.38
C ALA A 50 -35.58 -29.59 -11.64
N ASN A 51 -36.65 -30.39 -11.65
CA ASN A 51 -37.03 -31.21 -12.78
C ASN A 51 -38.55 -31.34 -12.92
N ILE A 52 -39.04 -31.17 -14.14
CA ILE A 52 -40.43 -31.48 -14.50
C ILE A 52 -40.43 -32.80 -15.28
N SER A 53 -40.95 -33.86 -14.67
CA SER A 53 -40.92 -35.22 -15.22
C SER A 53 -42.10 -35.53 -16.17
N ASN A 54 -43.22 -34.85 -15.98
CA ASN A 54 -44.43 -34.98 -16.81
C ASN A 54 -45.13 -33.63 -16.89
N SER A 55 -45.63 -33.27 -18.08
CA SER A 55 -46.35 -32.02 -18.30
C SER A 55 -47.84 -32.07 -17.96
N GLY A 56 -48.36 -33.26 -17.63
CA GLY A 56 -49.78 -33.45 -17.32
C GLY A 56 -50.68 -33.42 -18.57
N GLY A 57 -50.12 -33.69 -19.75
CA GLY A 57 -50.88 -33.71 -21.01
C GLY A 57 -51.04 -32.35 -21.70
N ALA A 58 -50.64 -31.25 -21.06
CA ALA A 58 -50.60 -29.90 -21.64
C ALA A 58 -49.17 -29.33 -21.67
N GLU A 59 -48.95 -28.25 -22.42
CA GLU A 59 -47.67 -27.55 -22.45
C GLU A 59 -47.39 -26.82 -21.12
N ILE A 60 -46.12 -26.82 -20.69
CA ILE A 60 -45.67 -26.02 -19.54
C ILE A 60 -45.52 -24.57 -19.97
N ILE A 61 -46.41 -23.70 -19.48
CA ILE A 61 -46.43 -22.27 -19.82
C ILE A 61 -45.53 -21.41 -18.93
N SER A 62 -45.15 -21.91 -17.75
CA SER A 62 -44.16 -21.28 -16.88
C SER A 62 -43.56 -22.31 -15.95
N ARG A 63 -42.25 -22.20 -15.69
CA ARG A 63 -41.57 -22.93 -14.61
C ARG A 63 -40.59 -22.02 -13.87
N GLY A 64 -40.17 -22.42 -12.68
CA GLY A 64 -39.25 -21.61 -11.89
C GLY A 64 -39.08 -22.10 -10.47
N ILE A 65 -38.63 -21.20 -9.60
CA ILE A 65 -38.52 -21.42 -8.15
C ILE A 65 -39.14 -20.24 -7.41
N CYS A 66 -39.67 -20.50 -6.21
CA CYS A 66 -40.04 -19.49 -5.23
C CYS A 66 -39.36 -19.79 -3.89
N TRP A 67 -39.04 -18.76 -3.12
CA TRP A 67 -38.37 -18.90 -1.83
C TRP A 67 -38.81 -17.84 -0.82
N SER A 68 -38.55 -18.12 0.46
CA SER A 68 -38.72 -17.15 1.54
C SER A 68 -37.88 -17.55 2.77
N THR A 69 -37.84 -16.69 3.78
CA THR A 69 -37.21 -17.00 5.09
C THR A 69 -38.17 -17.72 6.06
N SER A 70 -39.41 -18.00 5.63
CA SER A 70 -40.40 -18.79 6.37
C SER A 70 -40.75 -20.09 5.61
N PRO A 71 -41.17 -21.15 6.32
CA PRO A 71 -41.61 -22.38 5.65
C PRO A 71 -42.81 -22.15 4.72
N ASN A 72 -42.90 -22.96 3.67
CA ASN A 72 -43.94 -22.96 2.64
C ASN A 72 -43.98 -21.71 1.75
N PRO A 73 -42.90 -21.40 1.00
CA PRO A 73 -42.92 -20.30 0.05
C PRO A 73 -43.97 -20.53 -1.05
N SER A 74 -44.59 -19.44 -1.51
CA SER A 74 -45.53 -19.39 -2.64
C SER A 74 -45.07 -18.34 -3.67
N LEU A 75 -45.87 -18.13 -4.72
CA LEU A 75 -45.62 -17.06 -5.69
C LEU A 75 -45.95 -15.65 -5.16
N ASP A 76 -46.45 -15.53 -3.92
CA ASP A 76 -46.59 -14.24 -3.22
C ASP A 76 -45.28 -13.82 -2.53
N ASN A 77 -44.27 -14.70 -2.51
CA ASN A 77 -42.91 -14.43 -2.02
C ASN A 77 -41.96 -14.14 -3.19
N ASP A 78 -40.65 -14.15 -2.94
CA ASP A 78 -39.65 -14.01 -3.99
C ASP A 78 -39.65 -15.22 -4.92
N TYR A 79 -39.53 -14.99 -6.23
CA TYR A 79 -39.51 -16.06 -7.22
C TYR A 79 -38.71 -15.69 -8.48
N ILE A 80 -38.23 -16.72 -9.18
CA ILE A 80 -37.62 -16.63 -10.51
C ILE A 80 -38.45 -17.48 -11.47
N ARG A 81 -38.78 -16.92 -12.64
CA ARG A 81 -39.28 -17.68 -13.79
C ARG A 81 -38.11 -18.10 -14.67
N ASN A 82 -38.07 -19.38 -15.02
CA ASN A 82 -37.00 -20.01 -15.81
C ASN A 82 -37.57 -20.79 -17.00
N GLY A 83 -38.31 -20.05 -17.84
CA GLY A 83 -38.77 -20.52 -19.15
C GLY A 83 -39.98 -21.46 -19.12
N ILE A 84 -40.03 -22.32 -20.13
CA ILE A 84 -41.13 -23.24 -20.47
C ILE A 84 -40.60 -24.65 -20.72
N GLY A 85 -41.51 -25.62 -20.91
CA GLY A 85 -41.19 -27.01 -21.24
C GLY A 85 -40.82 -27.90 -20.05
N THR A 86 -40.69 -29.20 -20.31
CA THR A 86 -40.31 -30.23 -19.33
C THR A 86 -38.78 -30.38 -19.19
N GLY A 87 -38.35 -31.30 -18.33
CA GLY A 87 -36.93 -31.62 -18.10
C GLY A 87 -36.30 -30.87 -16.94
N SER A 88 -34.99 -31.05 -16.79
CA SER A 88 -34.22 -30.46 -15.70
C SER A 88 -33.82 -29.02 -16.03
N PHE A 89 -33.83 -28.15 -15.00
CA PHE A 89 -33.41 -26.77 -15.08
C PHE A 89 -32.76 -26.32 -13.78
N GLU A 90 -31.97 -25.25 -13.84
CA GLU A 90 -31.27 -24.67 -12.68
C GLU A 90 -31.54 -23.17 -12.60
N CYS A 91 -31.85 -22.67 -11.39
CA CYS A 91 -32.02 -21.25 -11.11
C CYS A 91 -30.99 -20.80 -10.08
N THR A 92 -30.24 -19.73 -10.36
CA THR A 92 -29.36 -19.12 -9.37
C THR A 92 -30.10 -17.99 -8.64
N MET A 93 -30.27 -18.17 -7.34
CA MET A 93 -30.68 -17.14 -6.40
C MET A 93 -29.47 -16.23 -6.14
N ASN A 94 -29.68 -14.92 -6.22
CA ASN A 94 -28.68 -13.89 -5.89
C ASN A 94 -29.28 -12.93 -4.84
N ASP A 95 -28.46 -12.01 -4.33
CA ASP A 95 -28.86 -10.96 -3.38
C ASP A 95 -29.52 -11.50 -2.09
N LEU A 96 -29.16 -12.72 -1.71
CA LEU A 96 -29.62 -13.32 -0.45
C LEU A 96 -28.92 -12.66 0.74
N THR A 97 -29.60 -12.63 1.88
CA THR A 97 -29.01 -12.19 3.14
C THR A 97 -28.11 -13.30 3.67
N GLU A 98 -26.90 -12.96 4.12
CA GLU A 98 -25.95 -13.90 4.73
C GLU A 98 -26.47 -14.48 6.06
N ASN A 99 -25.94 -15.62 6.50
CA ASN A 99 -26.34 -16.30 7.74
C ASN A 99 -27.86 -16.43 7.92
N THR A 100 -28.59 -16.67 6.82
CA THR A 100 -30.06 -16.68 6.80
C THR A 100 -30.53 -18.01 6.21
N THR A 101 -31.49 -18.64 6.88
CA THR A 101 -32.13 -19.86 6.37
C THR A 101 -33.23 -19.49 5.37
N TYR A 102 -33.16 -20.10 4.19
CA TYR A 102 -34.15 -19.97 3.13
C TYR A 102 -34.84 -21.31 2.89
N PHE A 103 -36.14 -21.23 2.64
CA PHE A 103 -36.98 -22.34 2.19
C PHE A 103 -37.32 -22.11 0.73
N VAL A 104 -37.19 -23.13 -0.11
CA VAL A 104 -37.35 -23.02 -1.56
C VAL A 104 -38.20 -24.16 -2.12
N LYS A 105 -39.04 -23.82 -3.10
CA LYS A 105 -39.82 -24.77 -3.89
C LYS A 105 -39.70 -24.44 -5.37
N ALA A 106 -39.57 -25.45 -6.22
CA ALA A 106 -39.79 -25.30 -7.65
C ALA A 106 -41.30 -25.20 -7.95
N PHE A 107 -41.68 -24.48 -9.00
CA PHE A 107 -43.06 -24.43 -9.48
C PHE A 107 -43.14 -24.67 -10.99
N ALA A 108 -44.27 -25.20 -11.43
CA ALA A 108 -44.64 -25.33 -12.83
C ALA A 108 -46.11 -24.96 -13.03
N THR A 109 -46.42 -24.44 -14.22
CA THR A 109 -47.76 -24.04 -14.62
C THR A 109 -48.05 -24.61 -15.99
N ASN A 110 -49.23 -25.21 -16.14
CA ASN A 110 -49.86 -25.51 -17.43
C ASN A 110 -51.31 -24.97 -17.40
N GLU A 111 -52.12 -25.32 -18.38
CA GLU A 111 -53.52 -24.85 -18.43
C GLU A 111 -54.42 -25.42 -17.32
N ALA A 112 -54.04 -26.54 -16.69
CA ALA A 112 -54.74 -27.11 -15.53
C ALA A 112 -54.47 -26.34 -14.22
N GLY A 113 -53.35 -25.59 -14.16
CA GLY A 113 -53.03 -24.72 -13.03
C GLY A 113 -51.55 -24.73 -12.64
N ILE A 114 -51.28 -24.27 -11.41
CA ILE A 114 -49.94 -24.18 -10.83
C ILE A 114 -49.75 -25.30 -9.81
N ILE A 115 -48.59 -25.94 -9.85
CA ILE A 115 -48.15 -26.92 -8.85
C ILE A 115 -46.75 -26.56 -8.34
N PHE A 116 -46.47 -26.94 -7.09
CA PHE A 116 -45.18 -26.75 -6.44
C PHE A 116 -44.55 -28.10 -6.11
N GLY A 117 -43.23 -28.17 -6.22
CA GLY A 117 -42.45 -29.34 -5.81
C GLY A 117 -42.32 -29.45 -4.29
N ASN A 118 -41.59 -30.47 -3.86
CA ASN A 118 -41.14 -30.61 -2.46
C ASN A 118 -40.34 -29.39 -2.02
N GLN A 119 -40.43 -29.07 -0.73
CA GLN A 119 -39.63 -28.00 -0.13
C GLN A 119 -38.24 -28.50 0.21
N LEU A 120 -37.22 -27.72 -0.15
CA LEU A 120 -35.89 -27.83 0.41
C LEU A 120 -35.58 -26.58 1.25
N ASN A 121 -34.56 -26.66 2.10
CA ASN A 121 -34.04 -25.51 2.83
C ASN A 121 -32.52 -25.55 2.89
N PHE A 122 -31.93 -24.37 3.00
CA PHE A 122 -30.50 -24.17 3.15
C PHE A 122 -30.24 -22.89 3.93
N SER A 123 -29.03 -22.73 4.46
CA SER A 123 -28.57 -21.48 5.05
C SER A 123 -27.44 -20.90 4.22
N THR A 124 -27.51 -19.62 3.90
CA THR A 124 -26.38 -18.89 3.30
C THR A 124 -25.17 -18.88 4.24
N GLU A 125 -23.98 -18.83 3.67
CA GLU A 125 -22.75 -18.72 4.46
C GLU A 125 -22.72 -17.40 5.24
N ARG A 126 -22.03 -17.39 6.38
CA ARG A 126 -21.81 -16.17 7.18
C ARG A 126 -20.55 -15.45 6.68
N SER A 127 -20.61 -14.15 6.40
CA SER A 127 -19.38 -13.38 6.29
C SER A 127 -18.81 -13.14 7.69
N ILE A 128 -17.72 -13.81 8.01
CA ILE A 128 -16.96 -13.56 9.25
C ILE A 128 -16.06 -12.34 9.01
N VAL A 129 -16.66 -11.15 8.86
CA VAL A 129 -15.92 -9.91 9.10
C VAL A 129 -16.00 -9.66 10.60
N ASN A 130 -15.26 -10.49 11.36
CA ASN A 130 -15.19 -10.30 12.80
C ASN A 130 -14.26 -9.12 13.05
N ASN A 131 -14.83 -7.98 13.44
CA ASN A 131 -14.09 -6.74 13.66
C ASN A 131 -14.05 -6.44 15.15
N PHE A 132 -12.87 -6.08 15.64
CA PHE A 132 -12.73 -5.48 16.95
C PHE A 132 -12.95 -3.97 16.85
N VAL A 133 -13.86 -3.44 17.67
CA VAL A 133 -14.15 -2.01 17.74
C VAL A 133 -13.34 -1.37 18.87
N GLY A 134 -12.50 -0.39 18.54
CA GLY A 134 -11.61 0.28 19.49
C GLY A 134 -10.15 -0.15 19.38
N ASP A 135 -9.36 0.26 20.37
CA ASP A 135 -7.93 0.00 20.45
C ASP A 135 -7.64 -1.30 21.21
N VAL A 136 -6.57 -1.99 20.81
CA VAL A 136 -6.12 -3.28 21.37
C VAL A 136 -4.72 -3.09 21.96
N GLN A 137 -4.55 -3.50 23.21
CA GLN A 137 -3.26 -3.50 23.91
C GLN A 137 -2.98 -4.92 24.43
N LEU A 138 -1.88 -5.51 23.98
CA LEU A 138 -1.44 -6.87 24.32
C LEU A 138 -0.06 -6.77 24.99
N ASN A 139 0.01 -6.95 26.31
CA ASN A 139 1.23 -6.83 27.10
C ASN A 139 1.81 -8.20 27.55
N SER A 140 1.15 -9.31 27.21
CA SER A 140 1.56 -10.65 27.60
C SER A 140 1.15 -11.69 26.57
N GLN A 141 1.82 -12.86 26.58
CA GLN A 141 1.47 -13.96 25.67
C GLN A 141 0.02 -14.42 25.85
N GLN A 142 -0.48 -14.47 27.09
CA GLN A 142 -1.87 -14.86 27.36
C GLN A 142 -2.86 -13.91 26.69
N GLU A 143 -2.60 -12.60 26.71
CA GLU A 143 -3.48 -11.62 26.04
C GLU A 143 -3.45 -11.77 24.52
N VAL A 144 -2.28 -12.08 23.93
CA VAL A 144 -2.16 -12.40 22.50
C VAL A 144 -3.01 -13.61 22.14
N ASP A 145 -2.90 -14.68 22.93
CA ASP A 145 -3.62 -15.93 22.72
C ASP A 145 -5.14 -15.74 22.91
N ASP A 146 -5.56 -15.01 23.97
CA ASP A 146 -6.97 -14.73 24.28
C ASP A 146 -7.64 -13.85 23.21
N PHE A 147 -6.91 -12.85 22.69
CA PHE A 147 -7.40 -12.00 21.61
C PHE A 147 -7.46 -12.77 20.28
N GLY A 148 -6.42 -13.53 19.96
CA GLY A 148 -6.35 -14.33 18.75
C GLY A 148 -7.42 -15.42 18.67
N ALA A 149 -7.80 -16.02 19.81
CA ALA A 149 -8.90 -16.97 19.92
C ALA A 149 -10.28 -16.38 19.54
N LYS A 150 -10.40 -15.05 19.38
CA LYS A 150 -11.59 -14.40 18.85
C LYS A 150 -11.61 -14.34 17.33
N GLU A 151 -10.51 -14.61 16.64
CA GLU A 151 -10.44 -14.65 15.17
C GLU A 151 -10.87 -13.32 14.51
N TYR A 152 -10.49 -12.19 15.08
CA TYR A 152 -10.76 -10.88 14.49
C TYR A 152 -9.92 -10.67 13.22
N SER A 153 -10.60 -10.30 12.13
CA SER A 153 -9.96 -9.99 10.84
C SER A 153 -9.61 -8.51 10.68
N ARG A 154 -10.16 -7.64 11.53
CA ARG A 154 -9.87 -6.20 11.52
C ARG A 154 -9.91 -5.61 12.92
N ILE A 155 -9.04 -4.65 13.18
CA ILE A 155 -9.10 -3.73 14.33
C ILE A 155 -9.41 -2.33 13.81
N THR A 156 -10.44 -1.69 14.34
CA THR A 156 -10.85 -0.33 13.91
C THR A 156 -10.03 0.78 14.58
N GLY A 157 -9.36 0.47 15.69
CA GLY A 157 -8.42 1.37 16.37
C GLY A 157 -6.97 0.94 16.17
N ASN A 158 -6.15 1.22 17.19
CA ASN A 158 -4.74 0.85 17.24
C ASN A 158 -4.56 -0.62 17.68
N LEU A 159 -3.46 -1.24 17.25
CA LEU A 159 -2.98 -2.51 17.78
C LEU A 159 -1.60 -2.29 18.39
N HIS A 160 -1.49 -2.41 19.72
CA HIS A 160 -0.23 -2.33 20.45
C HIS A 160 0.13 -3.71 20.99
N ILE A 161 1.29 -4.21 20.59
CA ILE A 161 1.87 -5.49 21.01
C ILE A 161 3.17 -5.20 21.75
N GLY A 162 3.14 -5.36 23.07
CA GLY A 162 4.22 -4.99 23.96
C GLY A 162 3.99 -3.65 24.65
N ASN A 163 4.99 -3.11 25.34
CA ASN A 163 4.83 -1.93 26.19
C ASN A 163 6.01 -0.96 26.11
N LEU A 164 5.75 0.35 26.06
CA LEU A 164 6.81 1.38 26.04
C LEU A 164 7.65 1.42 27.33
N SER A 165 7.06 1.06 28.48
CA SER A 165 7.68 1.27 29.79
C SER A 165 8.41 0.04 30.34
N TYR A 166 8.13 -1.15 29.82
CA TYR A 166 8.71 -2.40 30.31
C TYR A 166 8.70 -3.50 29.26
N ARG A 167 9.56 -4.51 29.45
CA ARG A 167 9.65 -5.68 28.59
C ARG A 167 8.52 -6.67 28.89
N THR A 168 7.95 -7.25 27.85
CA THR A 168 6.90 -8.28 27.97
C THR A 168 7.46 -9.70 27.89
N ASN A 169 6.59 -10.69 28.08
CA ASN A 169 6.88 -12.12 27.91
C ASN A 169 6.30 -12.70 26.61
N ILE A 170 6.00 -11.86 25.62
CA ILE A 170 5.45 -12.29 24.33
C ILE A 170 6.56 -12.97 23.53
N THR A 171 6.35 -14.21 23.12
CA THR A 171 7.32 -15.03 22.39
C THR A 171 6.88 -15.35 20.96
N ASN A 172 5.58 -15.26 20.66
CA ASN A 172 5.04 -15.46 19.32
C ASN A 172 3.69 -14.75 19.12
N LEU A 173 3.33 -14.50 17.86
CA LEU A 173 2.07 -13.84 17.48
C LEU A 173 1.13 -14.78 16.71
N ASN A 174 1.36 -16.10 16.74
CA ASN A 174 0.68 -17.08 15.89
C ASN A 174 -0.86 -17.02 15.98
N ALA A 175 -1.38 -16.67 17.16
CA ALA A 175 -2.81 -16.53 17.40
C ALA A 175 -3.46 -15.39 16.59
N LEU A 176 -2.68 -14.43 16.09
CA LEU A 176 -3.17 -13.27 15.35
C LEU A 176 -3.31 -13.52 13.84
N ASN A 177 -3.15 -14.76 13.37
CA ASN A 177 -3.09 -15.12 11.95
C ASN A 177 -4.35 -14.80 11.13
N THR A 178 -5.45 -14.44 11.76
CA THR A 178 -6.70 -14.05 11.09
C THR A 178 -6.74 -12.56 10.74
N LEU A 179 -5.89 -11.75 11.37
CA LEU A 179 -5.89 -10.30 11.24
C LEU A 179 -5.39 -9.88 9.85
N LYS A 180 -6.17 -9.04 9.18
CA LYS A 180 -5.90 -8.54 7.83
C LYS A 180 -5.74 -7.03 7.76
N PHE A 181 -6.39 -6.32 8.68
CA PHE A 181 -6.48 -4.87 8.62
C PHE A 181 -6.37 -4.25 10.02
N VAL A 182 -5.62 -3.17 10.15
CA VAL A 182 -5.66 -2.29 11.32
C VAL A 182 -5.88 -0.87 10.82
N ASN A 183 -6.99 -0.25 11.20
CA ASN A 183 -7.40 1.04 10.63
C ASN A 183 -6.56 2.23 11.10
N LYS A 184 -5.76 2.08 12.15
CA LYS A 184 -4.87 3.11 12.69
C LYS A 184 -3.45 2.57 12.82
N ASP A 185 -2.83 2.70 13.99
CA ASP A 185 -1.44 2.33 14.23
C ASP A 185 -1.29 0.85 14.58
N VAL A 186 -0.21 0.24 14.09
CA VAL A 186 0.33 -1.03 14.59
C VAL A 186 1.66 -0.74 15.24
N ILE A 187 1.74 -0.99 16.54
CA ILE A 187 2.94 -0.76 17.34
C ILE A 187 3.36 -2.10 17.94
N ILE A 188 4.53 -2.60 17.55
CA ILE A 188 5.13 -3.83 18.08
C ILE A 188 6.46 -3.45 18.71
N MET A 189 6.57 -3.57 20.04
CA MET A 189 7.77 -3.09 20.73
C MET A 189 8.07 -3.75 22.07
N ASN A 190 9.35 -3.73 22.47
CA ASN A 190 9.80 -4.22 23.79
C ASN A 190 9.38 -5.68 24.08
N ASN A 191 9.38 -6.53 23.05
CA ASN A 191 9.17 -7.98 23.17
C ASN A 191 10.55 -8.67 22.96
N PRO A 192 11.39 -8.80 24.01
CA PRO A 192 12.80 -9.19 23.86
C PRO A 192 13.01 -10.63 23.38
N ASP A 193 12.04 -11.52 23.62
CA ASP A 193 12.10 -12.94 23.28
C ASP A 193 11.38 -13.26 21.96
N LEU A 194 10.82 -12.26 21.29
CA LEU A 194 10.15 -12.40 19.99
C LEU A 194 11.20 -12.39 18.87
N GLU A 195 11.35 -13.52 18.18
CA GLU A 195 12.36 -13.72 17.13
C GLU A 195 11.84 -13.43 15.70
N SER A 196 10.52 -13.51 15.52
CA SER A 196 9.81 -13.20 14.28
C SER A 196 8.40 -12.66 14.57
N PHE A 197 7.72 -12.17 13.54
CA PHE A 197 6.30 -11.81 13.61
C PHE A 197 5.38 -12.87 13.01
N SER A 198 5.76 -14.15 13.12
CA SER A 198 4.91 -15.26 12.68
C SER A 198 3.53 -15.16 13.34
N GLY A 199 2.47 -15.30 12.53
CA GLY A 199 1.10 -14.98 12.88
C GLY A 199 0.57 -13.64 12.34
N LEU A 200 1.40 -12.81 11.69
CA LEU A 200 0.94 -11.59 11.01
C LEU A 200 0.93 -11.71 9.48
N GLU A 201 1.02 -12.93 8.94
CA GLU A 201 1.11 -13.20 7.49
C GLU A 201 -0.08 -12.65 6.70
N ASN A 202 -1.24 -12.52 7.32
CA ASN A 202 -2.45 -12.07 6.64
C ASN A 202 -2.65 -10.54 6.68
N LEU A 203 -1.79 -9.79 7.38
CA LEU A 203 -1.91 -8.34 7.50
C LEU A 203 -1.59 -7.67 6.15
N LYS A 204 -2.53 -6.87 5.63
CA LYS A 204 -2.45 -6.27 4.28
C LYS A 204 -2.33 -4.76 4.28
N GLU A 205 -2.94 -4.11 5.25
CA GLU A 205 -3.09 -2.67 5.28
C GLU A 205 -3.12 -2.17 6.73
N ILE A 206 -2.34 -1.10 6.94
CA ILE A 206 -2.25 -0.35 8.19
C ILE A 206 -2.64 1.08 7.87
N GLY A 207 -3.67 1.59 8.53
CA GLY A 207 -4.27 2.87 8.19
C GLY A 207 -3.37 4.06 8.48
N TYR A 208 -2.56 4.01 9.54
CA TYR A 208 -1.61 5.07 9.90
C TYR A 208 -0.18 4.54 9.98
N ASN A 209 0.37 4.31 11.16
CA ASN A 209 1.79 4.01 11.33
C ASN A 209 2.04 2.53 11.62
N LEU A 210 3.12 1.98 11.09
CA LEU A 210 3.72 0.73 11.56
C LEU A 210 5.02 1.06 12.30
N SER A 211 5.06 0.77 13.60
CA SER A 211 6.24 0.94 14.45
C SER A 211 6.73 -0.42 14.92
N ILE A 212 7.97 -0.77 14.59
CA ILE A 212 8.66 -1.98 15.03
C ILE A 212 9.90 -1.57 15.80
N ALA A 213 9.89 -1.73 17.13
CA ALA A 213 10.98 -1.18 17.94
C ALA A 213 11.43 -1.99 19.16
N TYR A 214 12.72 -1.86 19.51
CA TYR A 214 13.29 -2.40 20.74
C TYR A 214 13.17 -3.94 20.87
N HIS A 215 13.42 -4.67 19.78
CA HIS A 215 13.48 -6.13 19.80
C HIS A 215 14.92 -6.64 19.83
N LYS A 216 15.30 -7.24 20.96
CA LYS A 216 16.66 -7.78 21.17
C LYS A 216 16.97 -9.02 20.32
N ASN A 217 15.96 -9.86 20.06
CA ASN A 217 16.13 -11.13 19.37
C ASN A 217 15.41 -11.23 18.02
N LEU A 218 14.78 -10.16 17.53
CA LEU A 218 14.10 -10.17 16.23
C LEU A 218 15.13 -10.30 15.11
N ILE A 219 15.02 -11.38 14.34
CA ILE A 219 15.94 -11.68 13.22
C ILE A 219 15.24 -11.46 11.89
N ASN A 220 13.96 -11.82 11.78
CA ASN A 220 13.21 -11.72 10.53
C ASN A 220 11.81 -11.15 10.73
N ILE A 221 11.35 -10.40 9.74
CA ILE A 221 9.99 -9.82 9.67
C ILE A 221 9.26 -10.28 8.41
N SER A 222 9.68 -11.38 7.79
CA SER A 222 9.16 -11.87 6.50
C SER A 222 7.67 -12.18 6.52
N SER A 223 7.08 -12.40 7.68
CA SER A 223 5.62 -12.54 7.85
C SER A 223 4.86 -11.26 7.52
N LEU A 224 5.49 -10.09 7.43
CA LEU A 224 4.83 -8.85 7.01
C LEU A 224 4.73 -8.70 5.47
N ASN A 225 5.08 -9.73 4.71
CA ASN A 225 5.19 -9.66 3.25
C ASN A 225 3.91 -9.36 2.49
N ASN A 226 2.73 -9.50 3.11
CA ASN A 226 1.46 -9.18 2.47
C ASN A 226 1.00 -7.73 2.68
N ILE A 227 1.76 -6.92 3.42
CA ILE A 227 1.47 -5.49 3.58
C ILE A 227 1.71 -4.78 2.25
N THR A 228 0.66 -4.11 1.78
CA THR A 228 0.68 -3.33 0.53
C THR A 228 0.64 -1.83 0.77
N THR A 229 0.09 -1.40 1.90
CA THR A 229 -0.15 0.01 2.24
C THR A 229 0.06 0.26 3.73
N ILE A 230 0.81 1.33 4.04
CA ILE A 230 0.93 1.95 5.36
C ILE A 230 0.56 3.42 5.18
N GLY A 231 -0.50 3.92 5.81
CA GLY A 231 -1.03 5.23 5.43
C GLY A 231 -0.15 6.43 5.80
N MET A 232 0.67 6.34 6.85
CA MET A 232 1.52 7.44 7.32
C MET A 232 3.00 7.02 7.38
N TYR A 233 3.50 6.46 8.48
CA TYR A 233 4.92 6.14 8.60
C TYR A 233 5.21 4.65 8.80
N LEU A 234 6.27 4.18 8.15
CA LEU A 234 6.99 2.98 8.54
C LEU A 234 8.17 3.40 9.42
N HIS A 235 8.15 3.00 10.70
CA HIS A 235 9.22 3.24 11.67
C HIS A 235 9.80 1.91 12.14
N ILE A 236 11.11 1.71 11.93
CA ILE A 236 11.84 0.50 12.33
C ILE A 236 13.05 0.95 13.14
N ALA A 237 13.02 0.71 14.46
CA ALA A 237 14.02 1.27 15.35
C ALA A 237 14.59 0.29 16.37
N ASN A 238 15.89 0.37 16.67
CA ASN A 238 16.47 -0.37 17.80
C ASN A 238 16.26 -1.90 17.74
N ASN A 239 16.33 -2.51 16.55
CA ASN A 239 16.24 -3.96 16.35
C ASN A 239 17.62 -4.53 15.97
N THR A 240 18.51 -4.65 16.95
CA THR A 240 19.95 -4.83 16.71
C THR A 240 20.34 -6.14 16.00
N LYS A 241 19.45 -7.14 15.96
CA LYS A 241 19.66 -8.41 15.23
C LYS A 241 18.91 -8.51 13.90
N LEU A 242 18.14 -7.50 13.53
CA LEU A 242 17.38 -7.51 12.28
C LEU A 242 18.34 -7.25 11.11
N GLU A 243 18.51 -8.23 10.22
CA GLU A 243 19.48 -8.16 9.12
C GLU A 243 18.90 -7.67 7.79
N GLU A 244 17.58 -7.79 7.62
CA GLU A 244 16.87 -7.41 6.39
C GLU A 244 15.44 -6.93 6.64
N ILE A 245 14.91 -6.13 5.70
CA ILE A 245 13.52 -5.65 5.69
C ILE A 245 12.78 -5.99 4.38
N SER A 246 13.21 -7.05 3.69
CA SER A 246 12.67 -7.52 2.40
C SER A 246 11.17 -7.87 2.43
N ALA A 247 10.60 -7.99 3.64
CA ALA A 247 9.17 -8.11 3.86
C ALA A 247 8.35 -6.99 3.20
N PHE A 248 8.87 -5.78 3.04
CA PHE A 248 8.08 -4.69 2.45
C PHE A 248 8.03 -4.72 0.92
N SER A 249 8.54 -5.77 0.27
CA SER A 249 8.61 -5.88 -1.19
C SER A 249 7.28 -5.80 -1.93
N ASN A 250 6.13 -6.02 -1.27
CA ASN A 250 4.80 -5.83 -1.86
C ASN A 250 4.16 -4.47 -1.54
N MET A 251 4.84 -3.64 -0.74
CA MET A 251 4.36 -2.32 -0.35
C MET A 251 4.44 -1.37 -1.55
N THR A 252 3.32 -0.71 -1.84
CA THR A 252 3.20 0.25 -2.96
C THR A 252 2.94 1.67 -2.48
N SER A 253 2.53 1.83 -1.22
CA SER A 253 2.24 3.13 -0.63
C SER A 253 2.67 3.17 0.83
N VAL A 254 3.47 4.18 1.15
CA VAL A 254 3.83 4.62 2.50
C VAL A 254 4.04 6.12 2.46
N GLY A 255 3.68 6.81 3.54
CA GLY A 255 3.86 8.26 3.58
C GLY A 255 5.31 8.68 3.86
N GLY A 256 5.90 8.13 4.91
CA GLY A 256 7.29 8.33 5.31
C GLY A 256 7.95 7.05 5.81
N ILE A 257 9.28 7.04 5.76
CA ILE A 257 10.09 5.90 6.17
C ILE A 257 11.15 6.41 7.13
N ASP A 258 11.25 5.77 8.28
CA ASP A 258 12.22 6.06 9.32
C ASP A 258 12.84 4.74 9.80
N ILE A 259 14.13 4.57 9.52
CA ILE A 259 14.89 3.37 9.85
C ILE A 259 16.08 3.81 10.68
N GLU A 260 16.06 3.49 11.98
CA GLU A 260 17.07 3.99 12.91
C GLU A 260 17.63 2.96 13.89
N TYR A 261 18.92 3.05 14.23
CA TYR A 261 19.53 2.20 15.27
C TYR A 261 19.36 0.68 15.04
N ASN A 262 19.33 0.21 13.79
CA ASN A 262 19.29 -1.22 13.46
C ASN A 262 20.70 -1.71 13.09
N GLU A 263 21.54 -1.92 14.09
CA GLU A 263 22.96 -2.26 13.92
C GLU A 263 23.23 -3.50 13.04
N GLY A 264 22.30 -4.46 12.99
CA GLY A 264 22.42 -5.67 12.16
C GLY A 264 22.01 -5.48 10.70
N LEU A 265 21.34 -4.40 10.35
CA LEU A 265 20.71 -4.21 9.04
C LEU A 265 21.78 -3.93 7.97
N LEU A 266 21.86 -4.77 6.94
CA LEU A 266 22.91 -4.70 5.91
C LEU A 266 22.56 -3.78 4.73
N ASN A 267 21.26 -3.63 4.45
CA ASN A 267 20.68 -2.83 3.38
C ASN A 267 19.18 -2.61 3.66
N ILE A 268 18.51 -1.84 2.79
CA ILE A 268 17.07 -1.53 2.88
C ILE A 268 16.25 -2.10 1.72
N ASN A 269 16.66 -3.25 1.18
CA ASN A 269 15.90 -3.95 0.14
C ASN A 269 14.51 -4.33 0.64
N GLY A 270 13.53 -4.32 -0.26
CA GLY A 270 12.11 -4.42 0.06
C GLY A 270 11.35 -3.12 -0.22
N LEU A 271 12.02 -1.99 -0.40
CA LEU A 271 11.37 -0.68 -0.63
C LEU A 271 11.23 -0.32 -2.11
N GLU A 272 11.56 -1.23 -3.03
CA GLU A 272 11.69 -0.93 -4.46
C GLU A 272 10.38 -0.53 -5.15
N ASN A 273 9.24 -0.89 -4.60
CA ASN A 273 7.94 -0.58 -5.19
C ASN A 273 7.40 0.80 -4.78
N ILE A 274 8.12 1.51 -3.90
CA ILE A 274 7.79 2.88 -3.49
C ILE A 274 8.43 3.88 -4.46
N THR A 275 7.63 4.84 -4.94
CA THR A 275 8.08 5.85 -5.90
C THR A 275 8.09 7.28 -5.35
N THR A 276 7.25 7.54 -4.34
CA THR A 276 7.07 8.86 -3.73
C THR A 276 6.76 8.73 -2.24
N LEU A 277 7.24 9.69 -1.45
CA LEU A 277 6.93 9.85 -0.03
C LEU A 277 6.34 11.25 0.19
N ASN A 278 5.21 11.35 0.90
CA ASN A 278 4.62 12.64 1.30
C ASN A 278 5.19 13.15 2.64
N GLU A 279 6.07 12.39 3.27
CA GLU A 279 6.73 12.75 4.50
C GLU A 279 8.26 12.72 4.34
N TYR A 280 8.96 12.03 5.25
CA TYR A 280 10.41 11.98 5.31
C TYR A 280 10.94 10.61 4.89
N LEU A 281 12.19 10.60 4.40
CA LEU A 281 13.03 9.41 4.33
C LEU A 281 14.20 9.61 5.28
N ILE A 282 14.20 8.89 6.40
CA ILE A 282 15.21 8.96 7.44
C ILE A 282 15.89 7.59 7.54
N ILE A 283 17.22 7.59 7.43
CA ILE A 283 18.08 6.43 7.61
C ILE A 283 19.19 6.85 8.56
N GLU A 284 19.06 6.50 9.83
CA GLU A 284 19.89 7.03 10.90
C GLU A 284 20.57 5.94 11.74
N GLU A 285 21.86 6.04 12.02
CA GLU A 285 22.56 5.19 12.98
C GLU A 285 22.43 3.67 12.69
N ASN A 286 22.40 3.27 11.41
CA ASN A 286 22.41 1.86 11.02
C ASN A 286 23.82 1.45 10.58
N ALA A 287 24.68 1.16 11.56
CA ALA A 287 26.12 1.01 11.35
C ALA A 287 26.54 -0.04 10.28
N SER A 288 25.73 -1.08 10.04
CA SER A 288 26.05 -2.14 9.07
C SER A 288 25.52 -1.90 7.66
N ILE A 289 24.71 -0.85 7.43
CA ILE A 289 24.22 -0.54 6.08
C ILE A 289 25.41 -0.16 5.19
N THR A 290 25.52 -0.84 4.06
CA THR A 290 26.59 -0.58 3.06
C THR A 290 26.09 0.16 1.83
N ASN A 291 24.78 0.06 1.53
CA ASN A 291 24.12 0.71 0.39
C ASN A 291 22.64 0.95 0.70
N ILE A 292 22.02 1.82 -0.08
CA ILE A 292 20.59 2.16 0.00
C ILE A 292 19.82 1.81 -1.28
N ASP A 293 20.24 0.78 -2.02
CA ASP A 293 19.67 0.44 -3.34
C ASP A 293 18.19 0.05 -3.31
N GLY A 294 17.65 -0.27 -2.14
CA GLY A 294 16.23 -0.52 -1.93
C GLY A 294 15.34 0.69 -2.27
N VAL A 295 15.86 1.92 -2.19
CA VAL A 295 15.08 3.16 -2.49
C VAL A 295 15.28 3.70 -3.91
N ARG A 296 15.81 2.89 -4.84
CA ARG A 296 16.15 3.30 -6.22
C ARG A 296 15.04 3.88 -7.07
N ASN A 297 13.79 3.62 -6.70
CA ASN A 297 12.61 4.09 -7.41
C ASN A 297 11.96 5.30 -6.71
N ILE A 298 12.42 5.68 -5.51
CA ILE A 298 11.95 6.89 -4.83
C ILE A 298 12.53 8.11 -5.56
N THR A 299 11.63 8.87 -6.18
CA THR A 299 11.97 10.07 -6.96
C THR A 299 11.56 11.36 -6.29
N SER A 300 10.59 11.33 -5.36
CA SER A 300 10.13 12.51 -4.63
C SER A 300 9.92 12.21 -3.15
N VAL A 301 10.43 13.09 -2.30
CA VAL A 301 10.21 13.08 -0.84
C VAL A 301 9.75 14.48 -0.45
N GLU A 302 8.49 14.66 -0.07
CA GLU A 302 7.90 15.99 0.12
C GLU A 302 8.65 16.82 1.17
N ASN A 303 8.95 16.22 2.33
CA ASN A 303 9.54 16.94 3.45
C ASN A 303 11.07 16.87 3.47
N GLY A 304 11.68 15.70 3.60
CA GLY A 304 13.14 15.66 3.71
C GLY A 304 13.77 14.29 3.60
N PHE A 305 15.00 14.28 3.09
CA PHE A 305 15.87 13.12 3.03
C PHE A 305 17.02 13.29 4.02
N MET A 306 17.15 12.35 4.96
CA MET A 306 18.17 12.36 5.99
C MET A 306 18.92 11.03 6.02
N VAL A 307 20.24 11.08 5.87
CA VAL A 307 21.13 9.93 6.01
C VAL A 307 22.23 10.30 6.98
N ILE A 308 22.13 9.76 8.19
CA ILE A 308 22.94 10.19 9.33
C ILE A 308 23.56 8.99 10.03
N GLY A 309 24.85 9.02 10.36
CA GLY A 309 25.44 8.00 11.24
C GLY A 309 25.55 6.60 10.65
N ASN A 310 25.47 6.43 9.31
CA ASN A 310 25.61 5.12 8.67
C ASN A 310 27.07 4.87 8.31
N ALA A 311 27.87 4.47 9.32
CA ALA A 311 29.33 4.44 9.24
C ALA A 311 29.89 3.62 8.06
N ASN A 312 29.22 2.53 7.63
CA ASN A 312 29.67 1.67 6.54
C ASN A 312 29.08 2.00 5.16
N LEU A 313 28.21 3.01 5.06
CA LEU A 313 27.61 3.43 3.80
C LEU A 313 28.68 4.11 2.92
N THR A 314 28.89 3.62 1.70
CA THR A 314 29.96 4.12 0.82
C THR A 314 29.51 5.18 -0.18
N ASP A 315 28.24 5.14 -0.56
CA ASP A 315 27.61 6.04 -1.52
C ASP A 315 26.09 6.04 -1.32
N ILE A 316 25.40 6.93 -2.03
CA ILE A 316 23.94 6.97 -2.10
C ILE A 316 23.45 6.82 -3.54
N ASP A 317 24.20 6.11 -4.39
CA ASP A 317 23.91 6.00 -5.84
C ASP A 317 22.65 5.19 -6.12
N GLY A 318 22.27 4.37 -5.15
CA GLY A 318 20.98 3.72 -5.06
C GLY A 318 19.79 4.68 -4.97
N LEU A 319 19.97 6.00 -4.85
CA LEU A 319 18.90 7.01 -4.84
C LEU A 319 18.80 7.74 -6.19
N LYS A 320 17.58 8.09 -6.61
CA LYS A 320 17.31 8.88 -7.84
C LYS A 320 16.39 10.07 -7.59
N LEU A 321 16.59 10.72 -6.45
CA LEU A 321 15.73 11.79 -5.96
C LEU A 321 15.78 13.00 -6.90
N SER A 322 14.63 13.49 -7.35
CA SER A 322 14.48 14.70 -8.17
C SER A 322 13.83 15.86 -7.42
N SER A 323 13.15 15.58 -6.31
CA SER A 323 12.51 16.60 -5.47
C SER A 323 12.60 16.23 -4.00
N ALA A 324 13.10 17.17 -3.19
CA ALA A 324 12.91 17.19 -1.75
C ALA A 324 12.98 18.63 -1.21
N ARG A 325 12.30 18.89 -0.10
CA ARG A 325 12.40 20.20 0.55
C ARG A 325 13.72 20.38 1.29
N GLN A 326 14.26 19.33 1.92
CA GLN A 326 15.57 19.38 2.59
C GLN A 326 16.37 18.09 2.44
N ILE A 327 17.69 18.24 2.50
CA ILE A 327 18.65 17.13 2.54
C ILE A 327 19.60 17.35 3.70
N LYS A 328 19.79 16.30 4.50
CA LYS A 328 20.81 16.24 5.55
C LYS A 328 21.63 14.95 5.41
N ILE A 329 22.91 15.09 5.11
CA ILE A 329 23.85 13.98 4.99
C ILE A 329 24.96 14.20 6.00
N ALA A 330 24.97 13.42 7.08
CA ALA A 330 25.93 13.66 8.15
C ALA A 330 26.50 12.42 8.82
N SER A 331 27.73 12.51 9.32
CA SER A 331 28.33 11.43 10.13
C SER A 331 28.36 10.05 9.42
N ASN A 332 28.47 10.03 8.08
CA ASN A 332 28.65 8.79 7.32
C ASN A 332 30.14 8.64 6.98
N ASP A 333 30.90 8.01 7.88
CA ASP A 333 32.37 8.03 7.85
C ASP A 333 32.99 7.48 6.56
N ASN A 334 32.37 6.47 5.94
CA ASN A 334 32.85 5.85 4.71
C ASN A 334 32.20 6.38 3.43
N LEU A 335 31.27 7.34 3.52
CA LEU A 335 30.57 7.91 2.37
C LEU A 335 31.55 8.71 1.50
N LYS A 336 31.69 8.35 0.22
CA LYS A 336 32.67 8.94 -0.71
C LYS A 336 32.07 9.97 -1.66
N ASN A 337 30.81 9.78 -2.04
CA ASN A 337 30.10 10.64 -2.98
C ASN A 337 28.62 10.77 -2.58
N ILE A 338 27.91 11.65 -3.29
CA ILE A 338 26.47 11.87 -3.15
C ILE A 338 25.74 11.90 -4.50
N ASP A 339 26.19 11.10 -5.48
CA ASP A 339 25.78 11.25 -6.88
C ASP A 339 24.32 10.86 -7.13
N GLY A 340 23.69 10.13 -6.20
CA GLY A 340 22.25 9.88 -6.17
C GLY A 340 21.37 11.15 -6.12
N LEU A 341 21.96 12.32 -5.82
CA LEU A 341 21.25 13.61 -5.78
C LEU A 341 21.23 14.37 -7.11
N LYS A 342 21.90 13.88 -8.15
CA LYS A 342 22.11 14.60 -9.42
C LYS A 342 20.84 15.06 -10.14
N ASN A 343 19.67 14.52 -9.81
CA ASN A 343 18.41 14.91 -10.45
C ASN A 343 17.72 16.08 -9.75
N ILE A 344 18.23 16.57 -8.62
CA ILE A 344 17.66 17.68 -7.87
C ILE A 344 18.08 19.01 -8.49
N GLN A 345 17.09 19.89 -8.70
CA GLN A 345 17.31 21.23 -9.25
C GLN A 345 16.97 22.36 -8.27
N ASN A 346 15.97 22.12 -7.42
CA ASN A 346 15.47 23.07 -6.43
C ASN A 346 15.32 22.34 -5.10
N ILE A 347 15.88 22.93 -4.05
CA ILE A 347 15.83 22.40 -2.69
C ILE A 347 15.92 23.59 -1.74
N LYS A 348 15.27 23.54 -0.58
CA LYS A 348 15.33 24.67 0.35
C LYS A 348 16.54 24.61 1.26
N VAL A 349 16.94 23.41 1.68
CA VAL A 349 17.99 23.24 2.70
C VAL A 349 18.91 22.11 2.31
N ILE A 350 20.21 22.41 2.26
CA ILE A 350 21.28 21.44 2.05
C ILE A 350 22.19 21.49 3.28
N GLY A 351 22.27 20.39 4.01
CA GLY A 351 23.22 20.18 5.10
C GLY A 351 24.11 18.97 4.84
N ILE A 352 25.41 19.19 4.66
CA ILE A 352 26.40 18.13 4.49
C ILE A 352 27.49 18.30 5.53
N SER A 353 27.60 17.35 6.47
CA SER A 353 28.56 17.53 7.56
C SER A 353 29.16 16.27 8.14
N ARG A 354 30.41 16.32 8.58
CA ARG A 354 31.04 15.21 9.32
C ARG A 354 31.09 13.91 8.51
N ASN A 355 31.25 13.97 7.19
CA ASN A 355 31.47 12.79 6.36
C ASN A 355 32.97 12.65 6.11
N ALA A 356 33.64 11.79 6.88
CA ALA A 356 35.10 11.71 6.94
C ALA A 356 35.75 11.32 5.60
N SER A 357 35.06 10.53 4.78
CA SER A 357 35.55 10.03 3.49
C SER A 357 34.98 10.77 2.28
N LEU A 358 34.14 11.79 2.46
CA LEU A 358 33.44 12.44 1.35
C LEU A 358 34.43 13.25 0.51
N GLU A 359 34.61 12.83 -0.74
CA GLU A 359 35.58 13.41 -1.69
C GLU A 359 34.88 14.29 -2.73
N SER A 360 33.60 14.04 -3.02
CA SER A 360 32.86 14.74 -4.08
C SER A 360 31.42 15.06 -3.68
N ILE A 361 30.94 16.21 -4.14
CA ILE A 361 29.54 16.66 -4.09
C ILE A 361 28.94 16.82 -5.49
N GLU A 362 29.43 16.06 -6.49
CA GLU A 362 28.96 16.10 -7.90
C GLU A 362 27.44 15.92 -8.03
N GLY A 363 26.81 15.18 -7.11
CA GLY A 363 25.35 15.08 -7.01
C GLY A 363 24.61 16.41 -6.84
N LEU A 364 25.26 17.50 -6.42
CA LEU A 364 24.63 18.81 -6.27
C LEU A 364 24.69 19.68 -7.53
N LYS A 365 25.31 19.21 -8.62
CA LYS A 365 25.68 20.06 -9.75
C LYS A 365 24.55 20.74 -10.51
N ASN A 366 23.34 20.22 -10.38
CA ASN A 366 22.17 20.73 -11.10
C ASN A 366 21.33 21.68 -10.24
N ILE A 367 21.74 21.95 -9.00
CA ILE A 367 21.02 22.84 -8.09
C ILE A 367 21.26 24.29 -8.51
N SER A 368 20.17 25.02 -8.72
CA SER A 368 20.19 26.42 -9.16
C SER A 368 19.92 27.42 -8.03
N SER A 369 19.19 26.99 -7.00
CA SER A 369 18.82 27.81 -5.84
C SER A 369 18.67 26.97 -4.57
N THR A 370 18.96 27.56 -3.42
CA THR A 370 18.63 27.02 -2.09
C THR A 370 18.35 28.14 -1.10
N ASP A 371 17.57 27.90 -0.04
CA ASP A 371 17.47 28.88 1.05
C ASP A 371 18.73 28.81 1.92
N VAL A 372 19.15 27.60 2.28
CA VAL A 372 20.28 27.36 3.19
C VAL A 372 21.25 26.36 2.58
N LEU A 373 22.52 26.74 2.55
CA LEU A 373 23.64 25.86 2.23
C LEU A 373 24.56 25.76 3.44
N SER A 374 24.72 24.56 3.98
CA SER A 374 25.63 24.28 5.09
C SER A 374 26.55 23.11 4.75
N ILE A 375 27.84 23.41 4.59
CA ILE A 375 28.89 22.41 4.41
C ILE A 375 29.88 22.55 5.56
N SER A 376 30.05 21.48 6.34
CA SER A 376 30.99 21.55 7.47
C SER A 376 31.69 20.26 7.82
N ASN A 377 32.94 20.34 8.29
CA ASN A 377 33.66 19.17 8.82
C ASN A 377 33.72 17.98 7.84
N ASN A 378 33.97 18.23 6.55
CA ASN A 378 34.18 17.18 5.54
C ASN A 378 35.66 17.21 5.11
N PRO A 379 36.56 16.50 5.82
CA PRO A 379 38.01 16.71 5.73
C PRO A 379 38.67 16.28 4.41
N LYS A 380 37.94 15.59 3.53
CA LYS A 380 38.41 15.21 2.18
C LYS A 380 37.73 15.98 1.03
N LEU A 381 36.77 16.86 1.33
CA LEU A 381 36.07 17.65 0.32
C LEU A 381 36.90 18.90 -0.01
N MET A 382 37.81 18.78 -0.97
CA MET A 382 38.84 19.79 -1.26
C MET A 382 38.35 20.97 -2.12
N ASN A 383 37.21 20.84 -2.80
CA ASN A 383 36.61 21.92 -3.58
C ASN A 383 35.08 21.79 -3.59
N LEU A 384 34.42 22.87 -4.01
CA LEU A 384 32.97 22.94 -4.13
C LEU A 384 32.50 23.14 -5.56
N ASP A 385 33.36 22.88 -6.57
CA ASP A 385 33.12 23.19 -7.98
C ASP A 385 31.81 22.66 -8.57
N PRO A 386 31.25 21.52 -8.11
CA PRO A 386 29.90 21.13 -8.52
C PRO A 386 28.84 22.22 -8.27
N LEU A 387 29.03 23.12 -7.31
CA LEU A 387 28.09 24.22 -7.02
C LEU A 387 28.16 25.39 -8.02
N LEU A 388 28.95 25.31 -9.09
CA LEU A 388 29.06 26.38 -10.11
C LEU A 388 27.73 26.79 -10.75
N ASN A 389 26.71 25.92 -10.76
CA ASN A 389 25.38 26.24 -11.29
C ASN A 389 24.43 26.85 -10.25
N LEU A 390 24.88 27.04 -9.01
CA LEU A 390 24.11 27.71 -7.97
C LEU A 390 24.09 29.22 -8.27
N HIS A 391 22.90 29.79 -8.45
CA HIS A 391 22.70 31.21 -8.77
C HIS A 391 22.17 32.02 -7.59
N SER A 392 21.59 31.35 -6.57
CA SER A 392 21.04 32.03 -5.39
C SER A 392 21.11 31.18 -4.13
N ILE A 393 21.44 31.84 -3.03
CA ILE A 393 21.23 31.34 -1.68
C ILE A 393 20.30 32.34 -0.99
N GLU A 394 19.05 31.97 -0.68
CA GLU A 394 18.02 32.94 -0.28
C GLU A 394 18.10 33.38 1.19
N LYS A 395 18.83 32.64 2.05
CA LYS A 395 18.91 32.93 3.48
C LYS A 395 20.32 32.85 4.05
N SER A 396 20.89 31.65 4.12
CA SER A 396 22.10 31.42 4.91
C SER A 396 23.14 30.55 4.22
N LEU A 397 24.40 30.98 4.30
CA LEU A 397 25.58 30.25 3.86
C LEU A 397 26.47 29.92 5.06
N TYR A 398 26.74 28.63 5.26
CA TYR A 398 27.66 28.13 6.28
C TYR A 398 28.73 27.26 5.62
N ILE A 399 29.99 27.69 5.69
CA ILE A 399 31.15 26.91 5.26
C ILE A 399 32.12 26.84 6.44
N ILE A 400 32.18 25.68 7.09
CA ILE A 400 32.86 25.57 8.39
C ILE A 400 33.85 24.41 8.38
N ASN A 401 35.10 24.63 8.80
CA ASN A 401 36.11 23.58 8.94
C ASN A 401 36.19 22.66 7.69
N SER A 402 36.28 23.29 6.52
CA SER A 402 36.40 22.62 5.23
C SER A 402 37.79 22.89 4.63
N PRO A 403 38.44 21.88 4.02
CA PRO A 403 39.81 21.98 3.51
C PRO A 403 39.89 22.63 2.13
N ILE A 404 39.00 23.59 1.85
CA ILE A 404 38.91 24.28 0.56
C ILE A 404 39.85 25.47 0.53
N GLU A 405 40.40 25.77 -0.64
CA GLU A 405 41.35 26.89 -0.82
C GLU A 405 40.69 28.16 -1.34
N ASN A 406 39.55 28.02 -2.03
CA ASN A 406 38.84 29.12 -2.68
C ASN A 406 37.32 28.92 -2.72
N LEU A 407 36.59 30.00 -3.02
CA LEU A 407 35.13 30.03 -3.19
C LEU A 407 34.69 30.22 -4.65
N ASN A 408 35.53 29.89 -5.64
CA ASN A 408 35.22 30.14 -7.05
C ASN A 408 33.95 29.44 -7.55
N SER A 409 33.52 28.39 -6.85
CA SER A 409 32.25 27.70 -7.06
C SER A 409 31.03 28.61 -6.92
N PHE A 410 31.17 29.77 -6.27
CA PHE A 410 30.10 30.74 -6.05
C PHE A 410 30.10 31.94 -7.01
N LYS A 411 31.01 31.99 -8.00
CA LYS A 411 31.15 33.13 -8.92
C LYS A 411 29.90 33.48 -9.74
N ASN A 412 28.97 32.53 -9.89
CA ASN A 412 27.72 32.71 -10.63
C ASN A 412 26.53 33.07 -9.72
N LEU A 413 26.76 33.20 -8.41
CA LEU A 413 25.74 33.69 -7.49
C LEU A 413 25.35 35.11 -7.87
N THR A 414 24.05 35.38 -7.78
CA THR A 414 23.44 36.70 -7.99
C THR A 414 22.78 37.23 -6.73
N ASN A 415 22.58 36.35 -5.73
CA ASN A 415 21.94 36.64 -4.47
C ASN A 415 22.52 35.76 -3.35
N ILE A 416 22.91 36.39 -2.24
CA ILE A 416 23.14 35.74 -0.94
C ILE A 416 22.27 36.47 0.07
N GLY A 417 21.25 35.78 0.55
CA GLY A 417 20.22 36.29 1.44
C GLY A 417 20.78 36.90 2.70
N ASN A 418 19.98 37.73 3.34
CA ASN A 418 20.42 38.63 4.41
C ASN A 418 20.29 38.07 5.83
N GLU A 419 20.32 36.74 6.02
CA GLU A 419 20.28 36.16 7.37
C GLU A 419 21.71 35.95 7.90
N HIS A 420 22.43 34.97 7.36
CA HIS A 420 23.75 34.58 7.87
C HIS A 420 24.74 34.21 6.76
N VAL A 421 25.93 34.82 6.80
CA VAL A 421 27.11 34.36 6.06
C VAL A 421 28.16 34.04 7.10
N HIS A 422 28.39 32.75 7.34
CA HIS A 422 29.32 32.28 8.35
C HIS A 422 30.35 31.34 7.72
N ILE A 423 31.57 31.86 7.55
CA ILE A 423 32.69 31.14 6.95
C ILE A 423 33.80 31.09 8.00
N TYR A 424 33.98 29.92 8.60
CA TYR A 424 34.70 29.77 9.86
C TYR A 424 35.64 28.57 9.88
N GLU A 425 36.83 28.72 10.47
CA GLU A 425 37.81 27.64 10.67
C GLU A 425 38.26 26.93 9.36
N ASN A 426 38.14 27.57 8.18
CA ASN A 426 38.64 26.99 6.93
C ASN A 426 40.12 27.32 6.76
N LYS A 427 40.98 26.49 7.36
CA LYS A 427 42.44 26.73 7.50
C LYS A 427 43.21 26.97 6.21
N PHE A 428 42.68 26.56 5.06
CA PHE A 428 43.32 26.72 3.75
C PHE A 428 42.62 27.78 2.87
N LEU A 429 41.49 28.32 3.31
CA LEU A 429 40.67 29.22 2.49
C LEU A 429 41.28 30.62 2.43
N ALA A 430 41.90 30.95 1.31
CA ALA A 430 42.62 32.21 1.08
C ALA A 430 42.02 33.08 -0.03
N ASP A 431 41.14 32.51 -0.87
CA ASP A 431 40.51 33.19 -2.02
C ASP A 431 38.98 33.21 -1.90
N PHE A 432 38.43 34.39 -1.65
CA PHE A 432 37.01 34.68 -1.54
C PHE A 432 36.45 35.33 -2.80
N CYS A 433 37.23 35.45 -3.89
CA CYS A 433 36.84 36.22 -5.08
C CYS A 433 35.62 35.66 -5.83
N GLY A 434 35.24 34.41 -5.57
CA GLY A 434 33.96 33.87 -6.05
C GLY A 434 32.72 34.49 -5.39
N LEU A 435 32.86 35.20 -4.26
CA LEU A 435 31.80 36.03 -3.68
C LEU A 435 31.92 37.47 -4.21
N GLU A 436 31.69 37.65 -5.51
CA GLU A 436 31.93 38.92 -6.21
C GLU A 436 31.31 40.16 -5.51
N LEU A 437 31.97 41.30 -5.76
CA LEU A 437 31.66 42.68 -5.33
C LEU A 437 30.16 43.05 -5.32
N GLY A 438 29.35 42.47 -6.21
CA GLY A 438 27.94 42.82 -6.40
C GLY A 438 26.97 42.12 -5.44
N ILE A 439 27.31 40.94 -4.94
CA ILE A 439 26.35 40.02 -4.28
C ILE A 439 26.12 40.41 -2.81
N LEU A 440 27.13 41.03 -2.20
CA LEU A 440 27.10 41.48 -0.81
C LEU A 440 26.92 42.99 -0.68
N ASN A 441 26.74 43.70 -1.79
CA ASN A 441 26.33 45.11 -1.74
C ASN A 441 24.98 45.21 -1.05
N ASP A 442 24.91 46.05 -0.02
CA ASP A 442 23.75 46.20 0.87
C ASP A 442 23.42 44.97 1.75
N TYR A 443 24.37 44.03 1.92
CA TYR A 443 24.23 42.94 2.88
C TYR A 443 24.05 43.50 4.31
N SER A 444 22.90 43.22 4.90
CA SER A 444 22.51 43.69 6.24
C SER A 444 22.38 42.57 7.27
N GLY A 445 22.69 41.34 6.86
CA GLY A 445 22.65 40.16 7.71
C GLY A 445 23.85 40.03 8.64
N TRP A 446 23.92 38.90 9.34
CA TRP A 446 25.06 38.57 10.16
C TRP A 446 26.20 37.99 9.32
N TYR A 447 27.20 38.82 9.06
CA TYR A 447 28.43 38.44 8.35
C TYR A 447 29.52 38.11 9.36
N LYS A 448 30.03 36.88 9.29
CA LYS A 448 31.10 36.40 10.16
C LYS A 448 32.10 35.54 9.36
N VAL A 449 33.27 36.13 9.10
CA VAL A 449 34.39 35.47 8.43
C VAL A 449 35.61 35.58 9.33
N GLU A 450 35.97 34.48 10.00
CA GLU A 450 37.09 34.44 10.95
C GLU A 450 37.74 33.04 10.98
N GLU A 451 38.98 32.97 11.47
CA GLU A 451 39.76 31.73 11.58
C GLU A 451 39.98 30.98 10.25
N ASN A 452 39.90 31.68 9.12
CA ASN A 452 40.31 31.19 7.80
C ASN A 452 41.74 31.65 7.46
N ALA A 453 42.33 31.15 6.37
CA ALA A 453 43.66 31.60 5.92
C ALA A 453 43.67 33.08 5.51
N TYR A 454 42.56 33.58 4.96
CA TYR A 454 42.28 34.99 4.76
C TYR A 454 40.88 35.33 5.30
N ASN A 455 40.72 36.48 5.95
CA ASN A 455 39.46 36.88 6.60
C ASN A 455 39.06 38.29 6.15
N PRO A 456 38.61 38.46 4.88
CA PRO A 456 38.19 39.76 4.39
C PRO A 456 36.95 40.25 5.13
N SER A 457 36.89 41.56 5.39
CA SER A 457 35.64 42.21 5.76
C SER A 457 34.72 42.38 4.55
N LEU A 458 33.47 42.79 4.77
CA LEU A 458 32.57 43.18 3.67
C LEU A 458 33.16 44.33 2.84
N GLU A 459 33.84 45.28 3.48
CA GLU A 459 34.50 46.40 2.80
C GLU A 459 35.65 45.91 1.92
N ASP A 460 36.49 44.98 2.42
CA ASP A 460 37.56 44.37 1.62
C ASP A 460 37.01 43.68 0.37
N LEU A 461 35.93 42.91 0.51
CA LEU A 461 35.28 42.28 -0.63
C LEU A 461 34.73 43.30 -1.62
N ASN A 462 34.10 44.38 -1.12
CA ASN A 462 33.54 45.49 -1.91
C ASN A 462 34.61 46.37 -2.61
N ASP A 463 35.85 46.36 -2.12
CA ASP A 463 36.99 47.06 -2.72
C ASP A 463 37.83 46.17 -3.66
N GLY A 464 37.49 44.89 -3.76
CA GLY A 464 38.17 43.91 -4.62
C GLY A 464 39.37 43.24 -3.94
N ASN A 465 39.57 43.46 -2.64
CA ASN A 465 40.57 42.78 -1.82
C ASN A 465 40.03 41.41 -1.39
N CYS A 466 39.80 40.52 -2.35
CA CYS A 466 39.12 39.24 -2.11
C CYS A 466 40.07 38.03 -1.94
N ALA A 467 41.38 38.20 -2.10
CA ALA A 467 42.35 37.12 -1.93
C ALA A 467 43.67 37.60 -1.31
N ASN A 468 44.34 36.70 -0.59
CA ASN A 468 45.71 36.89 -0.09
C ASN A 468 46.63 35.89 -0.83
N LEU A 469 47.32 36.37 -1.87
CA LEU A 469 48.17 35.57 -2.78
C LEU A 469 49.53 35.21 -2.18
#